data_AF-A0A660UXX0-F1
#
_entry.id   AF-A0A660UXX0-F1
#
_cell.length_a   1.000
_cell.length_b   1.000
_cell.length_c   1.000
_cell.angle_alpha   90.00
_cell.angle_beta   90.00
_cell.angle_gamma   90.00
#
_symmetry.space_group_name_H-M   'P 1'
#
loop_
_entity.id
_entity.type
_entity.pdbx_description
1 polymer ?
#
loop_
_entity_poly.entity_id
_entity_poly.type
_entity_poly.pdbx_seq_one_letter_code
_entity_poly.pdbx_strand_id
1 'polypeptide(L)'
;MQQDLINSGDNGDLQMDVYGRSVKGGAWLIGLRGFMLLLNFIRLPILLRLLAPYDFGLFHISALVTGMAGSFTEFGLRSALIQRKHNTDTHLNVVWTVGLLRGLVLFGILFFAAPYVAIFFDGTGHFANGHILNDRALVVRLRQGGDPLSEYLAAGFSDSTRRLLDEYDDSAGVSVALSKALVDELNEVVDGPDIYEKDRFAHVELSAYALGLAQQSAAERDTVRFNRRLLDEAYAGLIKRNIMDRAVTALIVQVMAISVLLAGFGNIGIVYFTKELEFNKRVIREMSTQLVSTFATIVLAFAYRNVWALVFGRLAGVVCGLALSYV
;
A
#
# COMPACT_ATOMS: atom_id res chain seq x y z
N MET A 1 -8.19 56.25 -34.42
CA MET A 1 -7.59 56.85 -33.20
C MET A 1 -8.48 56.69 -31.97
N GLN A 2 -9.79 56.97 -32.03
CA GLN A 2 -10.67 56.82 -30.85
C GLN A 2 -11.00 55.36 -30.49
N GLN A 3 -10.95 54.44 -31.46
CA GLN A 3 -11.24 53.01 -31.28
C GLN A 3 -10.07 52.22 -30.67
N ASP A 4 -8.82 52.67 -30.87
CA ASP A 4 -7.62 52.08 -30.26
C ASP A 4 -7.49 52.40 -28.77
N LEU A 5 -7.94 53.60 -28.34
CA LEU A 5 -7.94 54.00 -26.93
C LEU A 5 -9.01 53.25 -26.10
N ILE A 6 -10.14 52.90 -26.73
CA ILE A 6 -11.19 52.07 -26.12
C ILE A 6 -10.71 50.60 -26.01
N ASN A 7 -10.09 50.07 -27.07
CA ASN A 7 -9.49 48.73 -27.04
C ASN A 7 -8.29 48.62 -26.08
N SER A 8 -7.52 49.68 -25.86
CA SER A 8 -6.40 49.64 -24.91
C SER A 8 -6.84 49.62 -23.45
N GLY A 9 -7.96 50.27 -23.13
CA GLY A 9 -8.55 50.25 -21.78
C GLY A 9 -9.17 48.90 -21.44
N ASP A 10 -10.00 48.36 -22.34
CA ASP A 10 -10.68 47.07 -22.17
C ASP A 10 -9.68 45.88 -22.07
N ASN A 11 -8.62 45.89 -22.88
CA ASN A 11 -7.57 44.88 -22.79
C ASN A 11 -6.75 44.96 -21.49
N GLY A 12 -6.59 46.14 -20.89
CA GLY A 12 -5.90 46.32 -19.62
C GLY A 12 -6.70 45.77 -18.44
N ASP A 13 -8.01 46.05 -18.41
CA ASP A 13 -8.92 45.55 -17.38
C ASP A 13 -9.08 44.02 -17.47
N LEU A 14 -9.18 43.46 -18.68
CA LEU A 14 -9.19 42.02 -18.91
C LEU A 14 -7.88 41.34 -18.47
N GLN A 15 -6.72 41.95 -18.72
CA GLN A 15 -5.43 41.42 -18.27
C GLN A 15 -5.29 41.45 -16.74
N MET A 16 -5.73 42.55 -16.09
CA MET A 16 -5.72 42.65 -14.63
C MET A 16 -6.64 41.62 -13.97
N ASP A 17 -7.83 41.37 -14.52
CA ASP A 17 -8.77 40.37 -13.99
C ASP A 17 -8.23 38.93 -14.13
N VAL A 18 -7.64 38.59 -15.29
CA VAL A 18 -7.01 37.27 -15.50
C VAL A 18 -5.81 37.05 -14.57
N TYR A 19 -4.98 38.08 -14.35
CA TYR A 19 -3.86 38.01 -13.42
C TYR A 19 -4.35 37.79 -11.98
N GLY A 20 -5.36 38.56 -11.54
CA GLY A 20 -5.96 38.44 -10.21
C GLY A 20 -6.57 37.05 -9.96
N ARG A 21 -7.27 36.48 -10.95
CA ARG A 21 -7.81 35.12 -10.89
C ARG A 21 -6.71 34.05 -10.87
N SER A 22 -5.64 34.25 -11.62
CA SER A 22 -4.49 33.32 -11.65
C SER A 22 -3.75 33.26 -10.32
N VAL A 23 -3.51 34.42 -9.68
CA VAL A 23 -2.84 34.48 -8.37
C VAL A 23 -3.70 33.86 -7.27
N LYS A 24 -5.00 34.19 -7.22
CA LYS A 24 -5.95 33.56 -6.28
C LYS A 24 -6.05 32.05 -6.52
N GLY A 25 -6.07 31.62 -7.79
CA GLY A 25 -6.03 30.22 -8.18
C GLY A 25 -4.78 29.49 -7.71
N GLY A 26 -3.61 30.12 -7.88
CA GLY A 26 -2.35 29.62 -7.35
C GLY A 26 -2.36 29.45 -5.84
N ALA A 27 -2.89 30.44 -5.10
CA ALA A 27 -3.03 30.36 -3.65
C ALA A 27 -3.93 29.18 -3.21
N TRP A 28 -5.05 28.96 -3.90
CA TRP A 28 -5.92 27.79 -3.68
C TRP A 28 -5.17 26.46 -3.88
N LEU A 29 -4.38 26.33 -4.95
CA LEU A 29 -3.61 25.12 -5.22
C LEU A 29 -2.50 24.87 -4.19
N ILE A 30 -1.83 25.93 -3.72
CA ILE A 30 -0.84 25.83 -2.64
C ILE A 30 -1.52 25.44 -1.33
N GLY A 31 -2.67 26.06 -1.01
CA GLY A 31 -3.48 25.70 0.15
C GLY A 31 -3.90 24.23 0.14
N LEU A 32 -4.31 23.71 -1.01
CA LEU A 32 -4.61 22.28 -1.20
C LEU A 32 -3.39 21.39 -0.91
N ARG A 33 -2.20 21.75 -1.40
CA ARG A 33 -0.96 20.99 -1.12
C ARG A 33 -0.62 21.00 0.37
N GLY A 34 -0.73 22.15 1.03
CA GLY A 34 -0.55 22.27 2.48
C GLY A 34 -1.56 21.43 3.26
N PHE A 35 -2.83 21.47 2.87
CA PHE A 35 -3.87 20.64 3.46
C PHE A 35 -3.58 19.14 3.33
N MET A 36 -3.21 18.66 2.13
CA MET A 36 -2.83 17.27 1.90
C MET A 36 -1.65 16.84 2.76
N LEU A 37 -0.64 17.71 2.89
CA LEU A 37 0.53 17.45 3.72
C LEU A 37 0.16 17.31 5.20
N LEU A 38 -0.59 18.27 5.75
CA LEU A 38 -1.04 18.26 7.13
C LEU A 38 -1.90 17.03 7.43
N LEU A 39 -2.84 16.73 6.55
CA LEU A 39 -3.72 15.58 6.71
C LEU A 39 -2.94 14.25 6.68
N ASN A 40 -1.95 14.11 5.80
CA ASN A 40 -1.07 12.92 5.79
C ASN A 40 -0.19 12.84 7.04
N PHE A 41 0.33 13.98 7.52
CA PHE A 41 1.14 14.05 8.74
C PHE A 41 0.35 13.63 9.98
N ILE A 42 -0.94 13.98 10.05
CA ILE A 42 -1.84 13.55 11.13
C ILE A 42 -2.26 12.09 10.95
N ARG A 43 -2.59 11.69 9.73
CA ARG A 43 -3.08 10.34 9.41
C ARG A 43 -2.04 9.25 9.72
N LEU A 44 -0.77 9.47 9.38
CA LEU A 44 0.26 8.44 9.49
C LEU A 44 0.47 7.92 10.92
N PRO A 45 0.72 8.76 11.94
CA PRO A 45 0.87 8.30 13.33
C PRO A 45 -0.37 7.57 13.87
N ILE A 46 -1.57 8.00 13.47
CA ILE A 46 -2.83 7.34 13.87
C ILE A 46 -2.86 5.92 13.31
N LEU A 47 -2.61 5.77 12.00
CA LEU A 47 -2.67 4.45 11.36
C LEU A 47 -1.51 3.56 11.78
N LEU A 48 -0.31 4.10 12.02
CA LEU A 48 0.84 3.33 12.51
C LEU A 48 0.62 2.75 13.92
N ARG A 49 -0.30 3.32 14.71
CA ARG A 49 -0.71 2.76 16.00
C ARG A 49 -1.83 1.72 15.88
N LEU A 50 -2.62 1.77 14.80
CA LEU A 50 -3.79 0.90 14.61
C LEU A 50 -3.50 -0.32 13.73
N LEU A 51 -2.59 -0.19 12.77
CA LEU A 51 -2.23 -1.22 11.79
C LEU A 51 -0.79 -1.68 11.98
N ALA A 52 -0.53 -2.95 11.69
CA ALA A 52 0.82 -3.48 11.75
C ALA A 52 1.65 -2.96 10.56
N PRO A 53 2.99 -2.81 10.71
CA PRO A 53 3.88 -2.44 9.59
C PRO A 53 3.72 -3.35 8.36
N TYR A 54 3.37 -4.61 8.57
CA TYR A 54 3.06 -5.59 7.52
C TYR A 54 1.86 -5.17 6.65
N ASP A 55 0.78 -4.65 7.24
CA ASP A 55 -0.41 -4.20 6.50
C ASP A 55 -0.09 -3.02 5.57
N PHE A 56 0.78 -2.11 6.03
CA PHE A 56 1.27 -1.01 5.20
C PHE A 56 2.10 -1.51 4.02
N GLY A 57 2.92 -2.55 4.21
CA GLY A 57 3.69 -3.18 3.14
C GLY A 57 2.78 -3.72 2.04
N LEU A 58 1.78 -4.53 2.43
CA LEU A 58 0.75 -5.08 1.52
C LEU A 58 0.06 -3.99 0.70
N PHE A 59 -0.42 -2.93 1.37
CA PHE A 59 -1.12 -1.83 0.70
C PHE A 59 -0.22 -1.05 -0.26
N HIS A 60 0.97 -0.64 0.17
CA HIS A 60 1.84 0.22 -0.64
C HIS A 60 2.40 -0.49 -1.87
N ILE A 61 2.73 -1.78 -1.77
CA ILE A 61 3.18 -2.57 -2.92
C ILE A 61 2.04 -2.71 -3.94
N SER A 62 0.83 -3.03 -3.46
CA SER A 62 -0.35 -3.11 -4.33
C SER A 62 -0.70 -1.75 -4.96
N ALA A 63 -0.58 -0.68 -4.18
CA ALA A 63 -0.79 0.69 -4.63
C ALA A 63 0.26 1.15 -5.64
N LEU A 64 1.51 0.70 -5.49
CA LEU A 64 2.60 0.96 -6.45
C LEU A 64 2.26 0.35 -7.81
N VAL A 65 1.90 -0.93 -7.84
CA VAL A 65 1.54 -1.64 -9.09
C VAL A 65 0.36 -0.96 -9.78
N THR A 66 -0.70 -0.70 -9.01
CA THR A 66 -1.90 -0.02 -9.52
C THR A 66 -1.58 1.39 -10.01
N GLY A 67 -0.78 2.15 -9.26
CA GLY A 67 -0.39 3.52 -9.59
C GLY A 67 0.51 3.58 -10.81
N MET A 68 1.46 2.65 -10.94
CA MET A 68 2.36 2.54 -12.08
C MET A 68 1.57 2.22 -13.36
N ALA A 69 0.70 1.20 -13.33
CA ALA A 69 -0.18 0.89 -14.46
C ALA A 69 -1.05 2.08 -14.89
N GLY A 70 -1.52 2.87 -13.92
CA GLY A 70 -2.18 4.15 -14.16
C GLY A 70 -1.26 5.15 -14.87
N SER A 71 -0.12 5.51 -14.28
CA SER A 71 0.78 6.54 -14.83
C SER A 71 1.26 6.23 -16.25
N PHE A 72 1.57 4.97 -16.56
CA PHE A 72 2.04 4.57 -17.90
C PHE A 72 1.01 4.74 -19.02
N THR A 73 -0.28 4.77 -18.67
CA THR A 73 -1.37 4.80 -19.65
C THR A 73 -2.07 6.15 -19.74
N GLU A 74 -1.61 7.16 -18.98
CA GLU A 74 -2.22 8.48 -19.00
C GLU A 74 -1.83 9.24 -20.27
N PHE A 75 -2.63 9.04 -21.32
CA PHE A 75 -2.57 9.88 -22.51
C PHE A 75 -2.94 11.30 -22.08
N GLY A 76 -2.08 12.29 -22.34
CA GLY A 76 -2.23 13.71 -21.96
C GLY A 76 -3.44 14.44 -22.58
N LEU A 77 -4.50 13.72 -22.95
CA LEU A 77 -5.75 14.18 -23.53
C LEU A 77 -6.46 15.21 -22.64
N ARG A 78 -6.41 15.06 -21.31
CA ARG A 78 -6.95 16.06 -20.38
C ARG A 78 -6.21 17.40 -20.52
N SER A 79 -4.88 17.36 -20.61
CA SER A 79 -4.04 18.55 -20.81
C SER A 79 -4.24 19.16 -22.20
N ALA A 80 -4.35 18.33 -23.24
CA ALA A 80 -4.66 18.78 -24.60
C ALA A 80 -6.03 19.47 -24.66
N LEU A 81 -7.02 18.95 -23.92
CA LEU A 81 -8.33 19.56 -23.80
C LEU A 81 -8.24 20.92 -23.11
N ILE A 82 -7.50 21.05 -21.99
CA ILE A 82 -7.27 22.33 -21.27
C ILE A 82 -6.71 23.41 -22.20
N GLN A 83 -5.72 23.08 -23.03
CA GLN A 83 -5.05 24.05 -23.91
C GLN A 83 -5.89 24.48 -25.12
N ARG A 84 -6.96 23.74 -25.44
CA ARG A 84 -7.79 24.01 -26.62
C ARG A 84 -8.70 25.23 -26.41
N LYS A 85 -8.62 26.21 -27.31
CA LYS A 85 -9.40 27.47 -27.20
C LYS A 85 -10.85 27.39 -27.72
N HIS A 86 -11.13 26.58 -28.73
CA HIS A 86 -12.46 26.47 -29.35
C HIS A 86 -12.96 25.03 -29.49
N ASN A 87 -14.30 24.85 -29.55
CA ASN A 87 -15.00 23.57 -29.74
C ASN A 87 -14.57 22.49 -28.72
N THR A 88 -14.46 22.86 -27.44
CA THR A 88 -14.06 21.93 -26.38
C THR A 88 -15.10 20.86 -26.16
N ASP A 89 -16.38 21.24 -26.18
CA ASP A 89 -17.52 20.36 -25.88
C ASP A 89 -17.59 19.15 -26.81
N THR A 90 -17.28 19.36 -28.09
CA THR A 90 -17.28 18.30 -29.11
C THR A 90 -16.28 17.17 -28.80
N HIS A 91 -15.21 17.45 -28.06
CA HIS A 91 -14.18 16.46 -27.72
C HIS A 91 -14.32 15.88 -26.32
N LEU A 92 -15.22 16.40 -25.48
CA LEU A 92 -15.45 15.85 -24.15
C LEU A 92 -15.83 14.37 -24.22
N ASN A 93 -16.78 14.02 -25.10
CA ASN A 93 -17.24 12.65 -25.27
C ASN A 93 -16.12 11.72 -25.74
N VAL A 94 -15.24 12.19 -26.62
CA VAL A 94 -14.07 11.41 -27.07
C VAL A 94 -13.12 11.16 -25.91
N VAL A 95 -12.75 12.19 -25.16
CA VAL A 95 -11.82 12.06 -24.03
C VAL A 95 -12.40 11.19 -22.93
N TRP A 96 -13.70 11.31 -22.65
CA TRP A 96 -14.40 10.45 -21.69
C TRP A 96 -14.45 9.00 -22.17
N THR A 97 -14.80 8.75 -23.43
CA THR A 97 -14.87 7.38 -23.99
C THR A 97 -13.50 6.69 -23.99
N VAL A 98 -12.44 7.42 -24.36
CA VAL A 98 -11.06 6.91 -24.29
C VAL A 98 -10.64 6.67 -22.83
N GLY A 99 -11.03 7.55 -21.91
CA GLY A 99 -10.80 7.38 -20.48
C GLY A 99 -11.47 6.13 -19.92
N LEU A 100 -12.74 5.90 -20.27
CA LEU A 100 -13.50 4.71 -19.86
C LEU A 100 -12.90 3.43 -20.44
N LEU A 101 -12.59 3.42 -21.74
CA LEU A 101 -11.97 2.27 -22.41
C LEU A 101 -10.62 1.93 -21.77
N ARG A 102 -9.78 2.93 -21.51
CA ARG A 102 -8.52 2.76 -20.77
C ARG A 102 -8.77 2.17 -19.39
N GLY A 103 -9.75 2.68 -18.63
CA GLY A 103 -10.11 2.18 -17.31
C GLY A 103 -10.52 0.70 -17.34
N LEU A 104 -11.33 0.30 -18.31
CA LEU A 104 -11.73 -1.10 -18.53
C LEU A 104 -10.54 -2.00 -18.88
N VAL A 105 -9.68 -1.57 -19.80
CA VAL A 105 -8.48 -2.32 -20.20
C VAL A 105 -7.53 -2.50 -19.01
N LEU A 106 -7.25 -1.43 -18.27
CA LEU A 106 -6.40 -1.48 -17.08
C LEU A 106 -6.99 -2.36 -15.98
N PHE A 107 -8.30 -2.27 -15.76
CA PHE A 107 -9.00 -3.12 -14.81
C PHE A 107 -8.81 -4.60 -15.18
N GLY A 108 -9.08 -4.97 -16.44
CA GLY A 108 -8.88 -6.34 -16.91
C GLY A 108 -7.43 -6.80 -16.73
N ILE A 109 -6.45 -6.00 -17.18
CA ILE A 109 -5.03 -6.33 -17.04
C ILE A 109 -4.66 -6.53 -15.58
N LEU A 110 -4.97 -5.57 -14.70
CA LEU A 110 -4.61 -5.65 -13.28
C LEU A 110 -5.32 -6.81 -12.57
N PHE A 111 -6.59 -7.07 -12.92
CA PHE A 111 -7.38 -8.12 -12.29
C PHE A 111 -6.83 -9.52 -12.58
N PHE A 112 -6.47 -9.79 -13.84
CA PHE A 112 -5.87 -11.07 -14.25
C PHE A 112 -4.36 -11.15 -13.94
N ALA A 113 -3.65 -10.01 -13.92
CA ALA A 113 -2.24 -9.97 -13.54
C ALA A 113 -2.01 -10.10 -12.02
N ALA A 114 -3.03 -9.79 -11.20
CA ALA A 114 -2.95 -9.82 -9.74
C ALA A 114 -2.28 -11.06 -9.11
N PRO A 115 -2.60 -12.31 -9.50
CA PRO A 115 -1.90 -13.48 -8.96
C PRO A 115 -0.41 -13.49 -9.30
N TYR A 116 -0.01 -13.05 -10.50
CA TYR A 116 1.40 -12.97 -10.90
C TYR A 116 2.14 -11.86 -10.16
N VAL A 117 1.47 -10.72 -9.95
CA VAL A 117 1.98 -9.64 -9.11
C VAL A 117 2.20 -10.14 -7.67
N ALA A 118 1.26 -10.89 -7.14
CA ALA A 118 1.37 -11.46 -5.80
C ALA A 118 2.57 -12.41 -5.68
N ILE A 119 2.80 -13.27 -6.68
CA ILE A 119 3.98 -14.16 -6.73
C ILE A 119 5.28 -13.36 -6.84
N PHE A 120 5.29 -12.29 -7.65
CA PHE A 120 6.48 -11.47 -7.85
C PHE A 120 6.95 -10.75 -6.59
N PHE A 121 6.02 -10.22 -5.78
CA PHE A 121 6.35 -9.44 -4.57
C PHE A 121 6.51 -10.27 -3.31
N ASP A 122 6.33 -11.58 -3.41
CA ASP A 122 6.17 -12.47 -2.27
C ASP A 122 7.47 -12.84 -1.51
N GLY A 123 8.62 -12.47 -2.06
CA GLY A 123 9.92 -12.81 -1.52
C GLY A 123 10.27 -14.31 -1.59
N THR A 124 11.46 -14.64 -1.09
CA THR A 124 12.02 -16.01 -1.15
C THR A 124 11.54 -16.92 -0.02
N GLY A 125 11.02 -16.35 1.08
CA GLY A 125 10.69 -17.09 2.31
C GLY A 125 11.85 -17.17 3.31
N HIS A 126 13.06 -16.78 2.93
CA HIS A 126 14.25 -16.83 3.78
C HIS A 126 14.36 -15.65 4.75
N PHE A 127 15.02 -15.89 5.88
CA PHE A 127 15.53 -14.89 6.80
C PHE A 127 16.66 -14.09 6.14
N ALA A 128 16.62 -12.78 6.33
CA ALA A 128 17.69 -11.85 6.02
C ALA A 128 18.04 -11.06 7.28
N ASN A 129 19.21 -10.41 7.27
CA ASN A 129 19.62 -9.53 8.36
C ASN A 129 18.54 -8.45 8.61
N GLY A 130 18.10 -8.32 9.86
CA GLY A 130 17.01 -7.42 10.27
C GLY A 130 15.60 -8.01 10.17
N HIS A 131 15.44 -9.29 9.80
CA HIS A 131 14.16 -10.01 9.97
C HIS A 131 13.92 -10.45 11.42
N ILE A 132 14.96 -10.48 12.25
CA ILE A 132 14.80 -10.63 13.69
C ILE A 132 14.66 -9.20 14.25
N LEU A 133 13.53 -8.93 14.90
CA LEU A 133 13.19 -7.61 15.44
C LEU A 133 13.75 -7.41 16.85
N ASN A 134 13.83 -8.50 17.61
CA ASN A 134 14.32 -8.52 18.98
C ASN A 134 15.24 -9.71 19.21
N ASP A 135 16.49 -9.58 18.73
CA ASP A 135 17.52 -10.61 18.80
C ASP A 135 17.72 -11.11 20.24
N ARG A 136 17.72 -10.20 21.21
CA ARG A 136 17.89 -10.52 22.65
C ARG A 136 16.80 -11.47 23.15
N ALA A 137 15.54 -11.09 22.98
CA ALA A 137 14.44 -11.91 23.49
C ALA A 137 14.31 -13.25 22.73
N LEU A 138 14.68 -13.29 21.45
CA LEU A 138 14.75 -14.54 20.70
C LEU A 138 15.87 -15.46 21.24
N VAL A 139 17.08 -14.93 21.45
CA VAL A 139 18.22 -15.69 22.02
C VAL A 139 17.86 -16.25 23.39
N VAL A 140 17.30 -15.43 24.27
CA VAL A 140 16.89 -15.86 25.62
C VAL A 140 15.86 -17.00 25.53
N ARG A 141 14.89 -16.89 24.63
CA ARG A 141 13.84 -17.91 24.45
C ARG A 141 14.39 -19.23 23.90
N LEU A 142 15.28 -19.16 22.90
CA LEU A 142 15.94 -20.33 22.31
C LEU A 142 16.87 -21.02 23.31
N ARG A 143 17.56 -20.26 24.17
CA ARG A 143 18.47 -20.79 25.19
C ARG A 143 17.73 -21.42 26.37
N GLN A 144 16.66 -20.79 26.85
CA GLN A 144 15.97 -21.24 28.06
C GLN A 144 15.08 -22.46 27.85
N GLY A 145 14.68 -22.77 26.60
CA GLY A 145 13.88 -23.96 26.29
C GLY A 145 12.52 -23.95 26.98
N GLY A 146 11.75 -22.86 26.83
CA GLY A 146 10.46 -22.69 27.51
C GLY A 146 9.23 -23.18 26.74
N ASP A 147 9.41 -23.62 25.49
CA ASP A 147 8.34 -24.17 24.65
C ASP A 147 8.89 -25.24 23.69
N PRO A 148 8.04 -26.21 23.28
CA PRO A 148 8.48 -27.35 22.47
C PRO A 148 9.12 -26.96 21.13
N LEU A 149 8.71 -25.84 20.53
CA LEU A 149 9.31 -25.37 19.28
C LEU A 149 10.73 -24.85 19.51
N SER A 150 10.93 -24.04 20.55
CA SER A 150 12.26 -23.49 20.88
C SER A 150 13.24 -24.59 21.25
N GLU A 151 12.80 -25.62 21.97
CA GLU A 151 13.60 -26.81 22.26
C GLU A 151 13.97 -27.57 20.97
N TYR A 152 13.01 -27.79 20.07
CA TYR A 152 13.26 -28.43 18.78
C TYR A 152 14.28 -27.66 17.94
N LEU A 153 14.14 -26.33 17.84
CA LEU A 153 15.06 -25.49 17.08
C LEU A 153 16.47 -25.51 17.70
N ALA A 154 16.57 -25.28 19.01
CA ALA A 154 17.85 -25.25 19.70
C ALA A 154 18.60 -26.60 19.61
N ALA A 155 17.88 -27.72 19.68
CA ALA A 155 18.45 -29.05 19.49
C ALA A 155 18.92 -29.29 18.05
N GLY A 156 18.26 -28.68 17.05
CA GLY A 156 18.61 -28.77 15.64
C GLY A 156 19.82 -27.93 15.22
N PHE A 157 20.21 -26.92 16.02
CA PHE A 157 21.31 -26.03 15.66
C PHE A 157 22.69 -26.70 15.71
N SER A 158 23.61 -26.20 14.88
CA SER A 158 25.01 -26.62 14.88
C SER A 158 25.68 -26.41 16.24
N ASP A 159 26.73 -27.20 16.51
CA ASP A 159 27.51 -27.07 17.75
C ASP A 159 28.13 -25.67 17.91
N SER A 160 28.50 -25.03 16.79
CA SER A 160 28.99 -23.65 16.79
C SER A 160 27.95 -22.66 17.27
N THR A 161 26.72 -22.75 16.75
CA THR A 161 25.64 -21.83 17.14
C THR A 161 25.22 -22.07 18.58
N ARG A 162 25.14 -23.34 19.03
CA ARG A 162 24.85 -23.67 20.43
C ARG A 162 25.87 -23.09 21.40
N ARG A 163 27.17 -23.16 21.08
CA ARG A 163 28.21 -22.49 21.90
C ARG A 163 28.03 -20.98 21.95
N LEU A 164 27.73 -20.33 20.83
CA LEU A 164 27.46 -18.89 20.79
C LEU A 164 26.22 -18.51 21.61
N LEU A 165 25.19 -19.37 21.62
CA LEU A 165 24.00 -19.19 22.45
C LEU A 165 24.31 -19.36 23.95
N ASP A 166 25.15 -20.33 24.31
CA ASP A 166 25.54 -20.57 25.70
C ASP A 166 26.45 -19.47 26.26
N GLU A 167 27.36 -18.95 25.42
CA GLU A 167 28.27 -17.84 25.72
C GLU A 167 27.56 -16.47 25.73
N TYR A 168 26.29 -16.40 25.32
CA TYR A 168 25.52 -15.16 25.31
C TYR A 168 25.41 -14.55 26.70
N ASP A 169 25.88 -13.30 26.80
CA ASP A 169 25.70 -12.44 27.96
C ASP A 169 24.69 -11.33 27.65
N ASP A 170 23.67 -11.24 28.50
CA ASP A 170 22.57 -10.28 28.42
C ASP A 170 23.06 -8.81 28.52
N SER A 171 24.21 -8.59 29.17
CA SER A 171 24.83 -7.27 29.36
C SER A 171 25.62 -6.79 28.12
N ALA A 172 26.20 -7.72 27.36
CA ALA A 172 27.05 -7.43 26.21
C ALA A 172 26.25 -7.25 24.90
N GLY A 173 24.99 -7.69 24.88
CA GLY A 173 24.14 -7.67 23.69
C GLY A 173 24.45 -8.82 22.71
N VAL A 174 23.61 -8.97 21.68
CA VAL A 174 23.76 -10.06 20.70
C VAL A 174 24.90 -9.71 19.75
N SER A 175 25.91 -10.58 19.66
CA SER A 175 27.04 -10.39 18.75
C SER A 175 26.61 -10.54 17.30
N VAL A 176 27.30 -9.84 16.38
CA VAL A 176 27.03 -9.95 14.93
C VAL A 176 27.19 -11.40 14.44
N ALA A 177 28.16 -12.13 15.02
CA ALA A 177 28.37 -13.54 14.71
C ALA A 177 27.18 -14.41 15.12
N LEU A 178 26.64 -14.23 16.33
CA LEU A 178 25.47 -14.97 16.79
C LEU A 178 24.21 -14.60 15.99
N SER A 179 23.97 -13.31 15.72
CA SER A 179 22.83 -12.88 14.92
C SER A 179 22.87 -13.49 13.51
N LYS A 180 24.05 -13.49 12.85
CA LYS A 180 24.22 -14.13 11.55
C LYS A 180 24.02 -15.65 11.62
N ALA A 181 24.63 -16.32 12.61
CA ALA A 181 24.50 -17.76 12.79
C ALA A 181 23.03 -18.17 12.97
N LEU A 182 22.26 -17.42 13.77
CA LEU A 182 20.82 -17.66 13.93
C LEU A 182 20.04 -17.48 12.64
N VAL A 183 20.36 -16.48 11.82
CA VAL A 183 19.73 -16.31 10.50
C VAL A 183 20.03 -17.52 9.61
N ASP A 184 21.27 -17.98 9.57
CA ASP A 184 21.69 -19.12 8.76
C ASP A 184 20.98 -20.42 9.23
N GLU A 185 20.93 -20.68 10.54
CA GLU A 185 20.25 -21.86 11.11
C GLU A 185 18.73 -21.83 10.92
N LEU A 186 18.09 -20.66 11.08
CA LEU A 186 16.67 -20.52 10.79
C LEU A 186 16.36 -20.72 9.30
N ASN A 187 17.29 -20.38 8.41
CA ASN A 187 17.17 -20.68 6.98
C ASN A 187 17.28 -22.18 6.70
N GLU A 188 18.21 -22.90 7.35
CA GLU A 188 18.29 -24.36 7.25
C GLU A 188 16.98 -25.03 7.73
N VAL A 189 16.38 -24.54 8.81
CA VAL A 189 15.07 -25.01 9.30
C VAL A 189 13.96 -24.72 8.28
N VAL A 190 14.00 -23.54 7.66
CA VAL A 190 13.03 -23.15 6.62
C VAL A 190 13.14 -24.05 5.39
N ASP A 191 14.36 -24.33 4.93
CA ASP A 191 14.64 -25.19 3.77
C ASP A 191 14.47 -26.69 4.07
N GLY A 192 14.41 -27.06 5.35
CA GLY A 192 14.22 -28.41 5.84
C GLY A 192 12.81 -28.98 5.65
N PRO A 193 12.53 -30.16 6.25
CA PRO A 193 11.21 -30.78 6.21
C PRO A 193 10.15 -29.96 6.96
N ASP A 194 8.88 -30.32 6.78
CA ASP A 194 7.76 -29.68 7.49
C ASP A 194 7.99 -29.74 9.02
N ILE A 195 8.04 -28.56 9.65
CA ILE A 195 8.26 -28.46 11.09
C ILE A 195 6.95 -28.56 11.89
N TYR A 196 5.79 -28.57 11.23
CA TYR A 196 4.49 -28.56 11.90
C TYR A 196 4.16 -29.90 12.55
N GLU A 197 4.10 -29.88 13.88
CA GLU A 197 3.51 -30.93 14.69
C GLU A 197 2.51 -30.31 15.67
N LYS A 198 1.37 -30.98 15.88
CA LYS A 198 0.28 -30.43 16.73
C LYS A 198 0.76 -30.10 18.13
N ASP A 199 1.52 -31.00 18.75
CA ASP A 199 2.02 -30.80 20.12
C ASP A 199 3.07 -29.69 20.17
N ARG A 200 3.91 -29.57 19.12
CA ARG A 200 4.94 -28.54 19.02
C ARG A 200 4.36 -27.13 18.93
N PHE A 201 3.23 -26.99 18.24
CA PHE A 201 2.55 -25.71 18.04
C PHE A 201 1.33 -25.51 18.95
N ALA A 202 1.12 -26.36 19.95
CA ALA A 202 -0.07 -26.33 20.81
C ALA A 202 -0.25 -24.98 21.56
N HIS A 203 0.85 -24.30 21.86
CA HIS A 203 0.86 -23.01 22.56
C HIS A 203 0.96 -21.80 21.62
N VAL A 204 0.94 -22.02 20.30
CA VAL A 204 1.03 -20.97 19.29
C VAL A 204 -0.35 -20.68 18.74
N GLU A 205 -0.77 -19.42 18.79
CA GLU A 205 -2.02 -18.97 18.16
C GLU A 205 -1.85 -18.92 16.63
N LEU A 206 -2.00 -20.07 15.99
CA LEU A 206 -1.89 -20.16 14.53
C LEU A 206 -3.08 -19.50 13.83
N SER A 207 -2.80 -18.75 12.77
CA SER A 207 -3.83 -18.12 11.96
C SER A 207 -4.63 -19.14 11.15
N ALA A 208 -5.87 -18.81 10.80
CA ALA A 208 -6.70 -19.65 9.93
C ALA A 208 -6.00 -19.97 8.58
N TYR A 209 -5.17 -19.06 8.09
CA TYR A 209 -4.35 -19.28 6.89
C TYR A 209 -3.29 -20.35 7.12
N ALA A 210 -2.52 -20.28 8.22
CA ALA A 210 -1.51 -21.29 8.55
C ALA A 210 -2.15 -22.67 8.78
N LEU A 211 -3.31 -22.72 9.46
CA LEU A 211 -4.07 -23.96 9.63
C LEU A 211 -4.61 -24.50 8.29
N GLY A 212 -5.05 -23.63 7.39
CA GLY A 212 -5.47 -24.03 6.04
C GLY A 212 -4.32 -24.61 5.22
N LEU A 213 -3.12 -24.02 5.31
CA LEU A 213 -1.91 -24.59 4.72
C LEU A 213 -1.61 -25.95 5.35
N ALA A 214 -1.65 -26.08 6.67
CA ALA A 214 -1.40 -27.34 7.40
C ALA A 214 -2.30 -28.51 6.96
N GLN A 215 -3.48 -28.22 6.38
CA GLN A 215 -4.40 -29.21 5.84
C GLN A 215 -4.10 -29.63 4.39
N GLN A 216 -3.30 -28.87 3.65
CA GLN A 216 -2.91 -29.22 2.28
C GLN A 216 -1.97 -30.43 2.28
N SER A 217 -1.94 -31.19 1.19
CA SER A 217 -0.96 -32.27 1.02
C SER A 217 0.46 -31.71 1.07
N ALA A 218 1.36 -32.36 1.81
CA ALA A 218 2.77 -31.97 1.89
C ALA A 218 3.46 -31.95 0.52
N ALA A 219 2.97 -32.71 -0.46
CA ALA A 219 3.51 -32.74 -1.82
C ALA A 219 3.14 -31.50 -2.67
N GLU A 220 2.06 -30.79 -2.32
CA GLU A 220 1.56 -29.63 -3.07
C GLU A 220 1.88 -28.31 -2.36
N ARG A 221 2.27 -28.37 -1.08
CA ARG A 221 2.55 -27.20 -0.26
C ARG A 221 3.98 -26.71 -0.49
N ASP A 222 4.14 -25.39 -0.57
CA ASP A 222 5.45 -24.75 -0.49
C ASP A 222 5.96 -24.81 0.96
N THR A 223 6.75 -25.85 1.27
CA THR A 223 7.25 -26.15 2.63
C THR A 223 8.10 -25.02 3.19
N VAL A 224 8.96 -24.41 2.36
CA VAL A 224 9.82 -23.28 2.75
C VAL A 224 8.96 -22.15 3.31
N ARG A 225 7.92 -21.77 2.58
CA ARG A 225 6.99 -20.73 3.01
C ARG A 225 6.19 -21.12 4.22
N PHE A 226 5.78 -22.37 4.31
CA PHE A 226 4.99 -22.87 5.42
C PHE A 226 5.81 -22.87 6.72
N ASN A 227 7.02 -23.42 6.70
CA ASN A 227 7.95 -23.38 7.82
C ASN A 227 8.23 -21.95 8.25
N ARG A 228 8.51 -21.05 7.28
CA ARG A 228 8.70 -19.63 7.58
C ARG A 228 7.46 -19.00 8.23
N ARG A 229 6.27 -19.33 7.73
CA ARG A 229 5.00 -18.82 8.27
C ARG A 229 4.78 -19.26 9.71
N LEU A 230 5.08 -20.51 10.02
CA LEU A 230 4.99 -21.06 11.37
C LEU A 230 5.95 -20.36 12.33
N LEU A 231 7.19 -20.11 11.91
CA LEU A 231 8.18 -19.37 12.71
C LEU A 231 7.75 -17.92 12.95
N ASP A 232 7.21 -17.24 11.93
CA ASP A 232 6.67 -15.87 12.04
C ASP A 232 5.54 -15.78 13.08
N GLU A 233 4.70 -16.81 13.19
CA GLU A 233 3.56 -16.85 14.13
C GLU A 233 3.99 -17.31 15.54
N ALA A 234 4.86 -18.32 15.64
CA ALA A 234 5.33 -18.82 16.93
C ALA A 234 6.19 -17.81 17.70
N TYR A 235 7.00 -17.04 16.97
CA TYR A 235 7.86 -16.00 17.53
C TYR A 235 7.31 -14.60 17.21
N ALA A 236 5.98 -14.43 17.29
CA ALA A 236 5.30 -13.16 17.05
C ALA A 236 5.92 -12.01 17.88
N GLY A 237 6.28 -10.92 17.21
CA GLY A 237 6.94 -9.76 17.83
C GLY A 237 8.46 -9.89 17.99
N LEU A 238 9.01 -11.10 17.89
CA LEU A 238 10.45 -11.35 17.86
C LEU A 238 10.96 -11.46 16.43
N ILE A 239 10.18 -12.09 15.55
CA ILE A 239 10.46 -12.24 14.13
C ILE A 239 9.52 -11.33 13.32
N LYS A 240 10.07 -10.63 12.33
CA LYS A 240 9.33 -9.78 11.40
C LYS A 240 8.51 -10.66 10.45
N ARG A 241 7.19 -10.49 10.48
CA ARG A 241 6.30 -11.04 9.45
C ARG A 241 6.61 -10.41 8.10
N ASN A 242 7.24 -11.17 7.20
CA ASN A 242 7.75 -10.65 5.92
C ASN A 242 7.22 -11.39 4.68
N ILE A 243 6.70 -12.62 4.82
CA ILE A 243 6.03 -13.28 3.70
C ILE A 243 4.68 -12.60 3.48
N MET A 244 4.49 -12.08 2.27
CA MET A 244 3.20 -11.54 1.86
C MET A 244 2.23 -12.68 1.58
N ASP A 245 1.01 -12.56 2.06
CA ASP A 245 -0.02 -13.54 1.69
C ASP A 245 -0.38 -13.35 0.21
N ARG A 246 -0.10 -14.35 -0.63
CA ARG A 246 -0.37 -14.32 -2.09
C ARG A 246 -1.84 -14.01 -2.37
N ALA A 247 -2.73 -14.71 -1.68
CA ALA A 247 -4.16 -14.61 -1.91
C ALA A 247 -4.63 -13.21 -1.51
N VAL A 248 -4.22 -12.73 -0.33
CA VAL A 248 -4.58 -11.39 0.13
C VAL A 248 -4.00 -10.31 -0.78
N THR A 249 -2.74 -10.44 -1.20
CA THR A 249 -2.09 -9.47 -2.11
C THR A 249 -2.80 -9.41 -3.45
N ALA A 250 -3.11 -10.57 -4.05
CA ALA A 250 -3.86 -10.64 -5.29
C ALA A 250 -5.24 -9.98 -5.13
N LEU A 251 -5.95 -10.27 -4.04
CA LEU A 251 -7.26 -9.66 -3.75
C LEU A 251 -7.16 -8.14 -3.58
N ILE A 252 -6.14 -7.64 -2.89
CA ILE A 252 -5.93 -6.19 -2.75
C ILE A 252 -5.72 -5.56 -4.13
N VAL A 253 -4.85 -6.13 -4.97
CA VAL A 253 -4.62 -5.61 -6.33
C VAL A 253 -5.91 -5.64 -7.16
N GLN A 254 -6.70 -6.71 -7.08
CA GLN A 254 -7.99 -6.82 -7.77
C GLN A 254 -8.99 -5.76 -7.31
N VAL A 255 -9.13 -5.54 -5.99
CA VAL A 255 -10.02 -4.50 -5.46
C VAL A 255 -9.51 -3.09 -5.80
N MET A 256 -8.20 -2.90 -5.80
CA MET A 256 -7.57 -1.65 -6.23
C MET A 256 -7.76 -1.39 -7.73
N ALA A 257 -7.81 -2.44 -8.55
CA ALA A 257 -8.12 -2.33 -9.97
C ALA A 257 -9.53 -1.76 -10.20
N ILE A 258 -10.51 -2.07 -9.34
CA ILE A 258 -11.86 -1.47 -9.39
C ILE A 258 -11.76 0.07 -9.27
N SER A 259 -10.82 0.57 -8.47
CA SER A 259 -10.60 2.03 -8.35
C SER A 259 -10.21 2.67 -9.67
N VAL A 260 -9.42 1.96 -10.50
CA VAL A 260 -9.00 2.43 -11.84
C VAL A 260 -10.19 2.42 -12.80
N LEU A 261 -11.04 1.39 -12.72
CA LEU A 261 -12.27 1.33 -13.49
C LEU A 261 -13.20 2.51 -13.14
N LEU A 262 -13.46 2.74 -11.84
CA LEU A 262 -14.29 3.84 -11.35
C LEU A 262 -13.76 5.20 -11.77
N ALA A 263 -12.45 5.41 -11.77
CA ALA A 263 -11.84 6.64 -12.26
C ALA A 263 -12.11 6.89 -13.76
N GLY A 264 -12.27 5.82 -14.55
CA GLY A 264 -12.65 5.89 -15.96
C GLY A 264 -14.06 6.44 -16.20
N PHE A 265 -14.97 6.28 -15.23
CA PHE A 265 -16.32 6.86 -15.30
C PHE A 265 -16.35 8.36 -14.95
N GLY A 266 -15.28 8.92 -14.38
CA GLY A 266 -15.26 10.31 -13.93
C GLY A 266 -15.59 11.32 -15.04
N ASN A 267 -16.49 12.25 -14.74
CA ASN A 267 -16.87 13.32 -15.67
C ASN A 267 -15.65 14.15 -16.09
N ILE A 268 -15.43 14.27 -17.40
CA ILE A 268 -14.33 15.06 -17.96
C ILE A 268 -14.57 16.57 -17.86
N GLY A 269 -15.83 17.00 -17.68
CA GLY A 269 -16.24 18.41 -17.54
C GLY A 269 -15.53 19.15 -16.40
N ILE A 270 -14.97 18.43 -15.42
CA ILE A 270 -14.05 18.96 -14.41
C ILE A 270 -12.91 19.81 -15.01
N VAL A 271 -12.51 19.53 -16.25
CA VAL A 271 -11.48 20.30 -16.96
C VAL A 271 -11.84 21.79 -17.07
N TYR A 272 -13.13 22.14 -17.11
CA TYR A 272 -13.58 23.53 -17.13
C TYR A 272 -13.15 24.33 -15.90
N PHE A 273 -13.09 23.70 -14.71
CA PHE A 273 -12.58 24.39 -13.51
C PHE A 273 -11.13 24.88 -13.68
N THR A 274 -10.35 24.21 -14.52
CA THR A 274 -8.98 24.64 -14.83
C THR A 274 -8.96 25.67 -15.95
N LYS A 275 -9.81 25.53 -16.97
CA LYS A 275 -9.91 26.50 -18.07
C LYS A 275 -10.42 27.86 -17.63
N GLU A 276 -11.43 27.87 -16.76
CA GLU A 276 -12.12 29.07 -16.29
C GLU A 276 -11.48 29.66 -15.03
N LEU A 277 -10.36 29.08 -14.58
CA LEU A 277 -9.62 29.46 -13.38
C LEU A 277 -10.45 29.33 -12.08
N GLU A 278 -11.50 28.51 -12.08
CA GLU A 278 -12.34 28.16 -10.91
C GLU A 278 -11.66 27.10 -10.02
N PHE A 279 -10.42 27.36 -9.62
CA PHE A 279 -9.63 26.39 -8.83
C PHE A 279 -10.23 26.10 -7.45
N ASN A 280 -11.02 27.00 -6.89
CA ASN A 280 -11.75 26.77 -5.64
C ASN A 280 -12.65 25.53 -5.72
N LYS A 281 -13.39 25.34 -6.82
CA LYS A 281 -14.24 24.14 -7.03
C LYS A 281 -13.39 22.87 -7.13
N ARG A 282 -12.27 22.95 -7.84
CA ARG A 282 -11.29 21.86 -7.94
C ARG A 282 -10.73 21.49 -6.56
N VAL A 283 -10.38 22.48 -5.75
CA VAL A 283 -9.82 22.29 -4.41
C VAL A 283 -10.85 21.68 -3.48
N ILE A 284 -12.08 22.20 -3.43
CA ILE A 284 -13.14 21.67 -2.57
C ILE A 284 -13.38 20.19 -2.87
N ARG A 285 -13.51 19.81 -4.14
CA ARG A 285 -13.70 18.40 -4.52
C ARG A 285 -12.56 17.51 -4.03
N GLU A 286 -11.33 17.93 -4.25
CA GLU A 286 -10.15 17.16 -3.87
C GLU A 286 -10.05 17.01 -2.34
N MET A 287 -10.33 18.10 -1.61
CA MET A 287 -10.38 18.08 -0.14
C MET A 287 -11.49 17.15 0.37
N SER A 288 -12.70 17.22 -0.18
CA SER A 288 -13.82 16.34 0.19
C SER A 288 -13.46 14.87 -0.03
N THR A 289 -12.90 14.54 -1.20
CA THR A 289 -12.46 13.18 -1.54
C THR A 289 -11.43 12.67 -0.53
N GLN A 290 -10.43 13.49 -0.20
CA GLN A 290 -9.35 13.11 0.72
C GLN A 290 -9.83 13.00 2.17
N LEU A 291 -10.77 13.84 2.60
CA LEU A 291 -11.40 13.76 3.91
C LEU A 291 -12.23 12.48 4.06
N VAL A 292 -13.09 12.17 3.08
CA VAL A 292 -13.88 10.93 3.09
C VAL A 292 -12.96 9.71 3.12
N SER A 293 -11.93 9.69 2.28
CA SER A 293 -10.94 8.60 2.26
C SER A 293 -10.25 8.41 3.61
N THR A 294 -9.78 9.51 4.20
CA THR A 294 -9.04 9.47 5.47
C THR A 294 -9.94 9.10 6.63
N PHE A 295 -11.12 9.68 6.71
CA PHE A 295 -12.11 9.36 7.74
C PHE A 295 -12.52 7.89 7.65
N ALA A 296 -12.90 7.41 6.46
CA ALA A 296 -13.23 6.01 6.23
C ALA A 296 -12.06 5.09 6.60
N THR A 297 -10.82 5.46 6.22
CA THR A 297 -9.63 4.68 6.59
C THR A 297 -9.48 4.58 8.12
N ILE A 298 -9.60 5.69 8.86
CA ILE A 298 -9.41 5.71 10.32
C ILE A 298 -10.51 4.91 11.02
N VAL A 299 -11.77 5.08 10.60
CA VAL A 299 -12.91 4.33 11.16
C VAL A 299 -12.74 2.83 10.92
N LEU A 300 -12.41 2.43 9.70
CA LEU A 300 -12.19 1.03 9.37
C LEU A 300 -10.92 0.48 10.01
N ALA A 301 -9.88 1.29 10.20
CA ALA A 301 -8.67 0.89 10.91
C ALA A 301 -8.96 0.56 12.38
N PHE A 302 -9.85 1.32 13.02
CA PHE A 302 -10.29 1.03 14.37
C PHE A 302 -11.12 -0.27 14.44
N ALA A 303 -11.97 -0.50 13.44
CA ALA A 303 -12.86 -1.67 13.38
C ALA A 303 -12.14 -2.97 12.99
N TYR A 304 -11.29 -2.94 11.95
CA TYR A 304 -10.70 -4.12 11.33
C TYR A 304 -9.25 -4.37 11.75
N ARG A 305 -8.50 -3.32 12.10
CA ARG A 305 -7.07 -3.38 12.48
C ARG A 305 -6.20 -4.19 11.50
N ASN A 306 -6.49 -4.06 10.21
CA ASN A 306 -5.78 -4.78 9.14
C ASN A 306 -5.76 -3.95 7.85
N VAL A 307 -5.06 -4.47 6.83
CA VAL A 307 -4.87 -3.84 5.52
C VAL A 307 -6.15 -3.37 4.82
N TRP A 308 -7.30 -4.02 5.03
CA TRP A 308 -8.55 -3.67 4.35
C TRP A 308 -9.05 -2.27 4.68
N ALA A 309 -8.68 -1.73 5.84
CA ALA A 309 -8.97 -0.34 6.18
C ALA A 309 -8.36 0.66 5.17
N LEU A 310 -7.14 0.41 4.71
CA LEU A 310 -6.45 1.25 3.73
C LEU A 310 -7.08 1.14 2.35
N VAL A 311 -7.44 -0.09 1.96
CA VAL A 311 -8.04 -0.41 0.65
C VAL A 311 -9.42 0.23 0.53
N PHE A 312 -10.32 -0.06 1.48
CA PHE A 312 -11.68 0.48 1.45
C PHE A 312 -11.72 1.98 1.72
N GLY A 313 -10.81 2.52 2.54
CA GLY A 313 -10.65 3.96 2.69
C GLY A 313 -10.30 4.64 1.36
N ARG A 314 -9.35 4.10 0.60
CA ARG A 314 -9.04 4.60 -0.75
C ARG A 314 -10.23 4.48 -1.69
N LEU A 315 -10.91 3.35 -1.70
CA LEU A 315 -12.07 3.12 -2.56
C LEU A 315 -13.22 4.08 -2.25
N ALA A 316 -13.50 4.34 -0.97
CA ALA A 316 -14.49 5.32 -0.53
C ALA A 316 -14.16 6.73 -1.03
N GLY A 317 -12.89 7.11 -0.98
CA GLY A 317 -12.40 8.35 -1.61
C GLY A 317 -12.69 8.39 -3.11
N VAL A 318 -12.33 7.34 -3.85
CA VAL A 318 -12.55 7.25 -5.30
C VAL A 318 -14.03 7.34 -5.65
N VAL A 319 -14.90 6.66 -4.92
CA VAL A 319 -16.37 6.72 -5.10
C VAL A 319 -16.89 8.13 -4.83
N CYS A 320 -16.44 8.79 -3.75
CA CYS A 320 -16.80 10.17 -3.45
C CYS A 320 -16.35 11.13 -4.56
N GLY A 321 -15.11 11.01 -5.03
CA GLY A 321 -14.57 11.82 -6.11
C GLY A 321 -15.30 11.61 -7.43
N LEU A 322 -15.72 10.38 -7.73
CA LEU A 322 -16.57 10.06 -8.87
C LEU A 322 -17.94 10.74 -8.75
N ALA A 323 -18.61 10.62 -7.61
CA ALA A 323 -19.90 11.26 -7.38
C ALA A 323 -19.82 12.79 -7.52
N LEU A 324 -18.81 13.41 -6.90
CA LEU A 324 -18.55 14.85 -7.00
C LEU A 324 -18.05 15.29 -8.38
N SER A 325 -17.79 14.38 -9.33
CA SER A 325 -17.49 14.77 -10.70
C SER A 325 -18.74 15.17 -11.49
N TYR A 326 -19.92 14.76 -11.02
CA TYR A 326 -21.21 15.02 -11.67
C TYR A 326 -22.03 16.13 -11.01
N VAL A 327 -21.54 16.68 -9.90
CA VAL A 327 -22.14 17.80 -9.15
C VAL A 327 -21.27 19.03 -9.33
#